data_AF-A0A5B7B289-F1
#
_entry.id   AF-A0A5B7B289-F1
#
_cell.length_a   1.000
_cell.length_b   1.000
_cell.length_c   1.000
_cell.angle_alpha   90.00
_cell.angle_beta   90.00
_cell.angle_gamma   90.00
#
_symmetry.space_group_name_H-M   'P 1'
#
loop_
_entity.id
_entity.type
_entity.pdbx_description
1 polymer ?
#
loop_
_entity_poly.entity_id
_entity_poly.type
_entity_poly.pdbx_seq_one_letter_code
_entity_poly.pdbx_strand_id
1 'polypeptide(L)'
;PVHQIVDGLLNMMFRKISRGSQSLTSVTSGSSGSSGAGSEDTSLRPKLPAWDILEAVPFVVDAALTACVHGRLSPRELCTGLKDLADYLPASLATIVSYFSAEVTRGVWKPVFMNGTDWPSPAANLSNVEEKIKKILAATGVDVPSLVAGGSSPATLPLPLAAFVSLTITYKLDKASQRFLNLAGPALESLAAGCPWPCMPIVASLWTQKAKRWSDFLVFSASRTVFLHNNDTVVQLLKSCFAASLGLSATPLSSNGGVGALLGHGFGSHFCGGISPVAPGILYLRVYRSIRDIMFLTEEIVSLLMHSVRDILCSGLPKESLEKLKKAKIGTRYGQVSLATAMTSVKLAASLGASLVWLSGGLGLVQSLFKETLPSWFISVHRSEQEEGSGGMVAMLGGYALAYFAVLCGAFAWGVDSSSSASKRRPKILGSHMEFLASALDGKISLGCDWATWRAYVSGFVSLMVGCTPTWVLEVDVEVLKRLSKGLREWNEEELAFALLGIGGLGTMGAAAELIIESQS
;
A
#
# COMPACT_ATOMS: atom_id res chain seq x y z
N PRO A 1 0.23 38.85 -23.15
CA PRO A 1 -1.11 38.55 -22.58
C PRO A 1 -1.04 37.97 -21.16
N VAL A 2 -0.43 36.78 -20.95
CA VAL A 2 -0.38 36.11 -19.63
C VAL A 2 0.29 36.97 -18.55
N HIS A 3 1.41 37.63 -18.85
CA HIS A 3 2.08 38.51 -17.88
C HIS A 3 1.20 39.65 -17.32
N GLN A 4 0.38 40.28 -18.18
CA GLN A 4 -0.55 41.34 -17.74
C GLN A 4 -1.65 40.80 -16.84
N ILE A 5 -2.08 39.56 -17.09
CA ILE A 5 -3.07 38.85 -16.26
C ILE A 5 -2.47 38.49 -14.91
N VAL A 6 -1.23 38.01 -14.90
CA VAL A 6 -0.47 37.70 -13.67
C VAL A 6 -0.34 38.95 -12.80
N ASP A 7 0.08 40.08 -13.37
CA ASP A 7 0.19 41.35 -12.63
C ASP A 7 -1.17 41.82 -12.09
N GLY A 8 -2.24 41.67 -12.90
CA GLY A 8 -3.61 41.96 -12.47
C GLY A 8 -4.07 41.11 -11.29
N LEU A 9 -3.76 39.81 -11.30
CA LEU A 9 -4.09 38.87 -10.24
C LEU A 9 -3.26 39.10 -8.97
N LEU A 10 -1.96 39.36 -9.09
CA LEU A 10 -1.09 39.72 -7.96
C LEU A 10 -1.56 41.01 -7.28
N ASN A 11 -1.95 42.01 -8.08
CA ASN A 11 -2.53 43.26 -7.55
C ASN A 11 -3.86 43.01 -6.84
N MET A 12 -4.71 42.12 -7.36
CA MET A 12 -5.95 41.72 -6.68
C MET A 12 -5.66 41.03 -5.35
N MET A 13 -4.69 40.10 -5.32
CA MET A 13 -4.34 39.30 -4.13
C MET A 13 -3.66 40.12 -3.02
N PHE A 14 -2.86 41.13 -3.37
CA PHE A 14 -1.92 41.76 -2.42
C PHE A 14 -2.01 43.29 -2.31
N ARG A 15 -3.06 43.94 -2.86
CA ARG A 15 -3.17 45.41 -2.96
C ARG A 15 -3.04 46.20 -1.66
N LYS A 16 -3.25 45.59 -0.48
CA LYS A 16 -3.06 46.25 0.82
C LYS A 16 -1.62 46.70 1.07
N ILE A 17 -0.64 46.11 0.38
CA ILE A 17 0.79 46.39 0.56
C ILE A 17 1.19 47.76 -0.03
N SER A 18 0.53 48.21 -1.10
CA SER A 18 0.88 49.46 -1.79
C SER A 18 0.36 50.76 -1.14
N ARG A 19 -0.49 50.69 -0.09
CA ARG A 19 -1.03 51.89 0.61
C ARG A 19 -0.48 52.10 2.02
N GLY A 20 0.30 51.15 2.57
CA GLY A 20 0.71 51.16 3.98
C GLY A 20 2.06 51.83 4.30
N SER A 21 2.82 52.30 3.31
CA SER A 21 4.17 52.84 3.53
C SER A 21 4.26 54.37 3.63
N GLN A 22 3.13 55.08 3.73
CA GLN A 22 3.12 56.52 4.01
C GLN A 22 1.96 56.88 4.96
N SER A 23 2.24 56.90 6.26
CA SER A 23 1.73 57.91 7.21
C SER A 23 2.31 57.64 8.60
N LEU A 24 3.31 58.43 8.97
CA LEU A 24 3.68 58.66 10.37
C LEU A 24 2.58 59.53 11.01
N THR A 25 2.27 59.28 12.29
CA THR A 25 1.30 59.97 13.18
C THR A 25 -0.18 59.60 12.92
N SER A 26 -1.08 59.38 13.88
CA SER A 26 -1.18 59.73 15.30
C SER A 26 -1.97 58.68 16.12
N VAL A 27 -1.75 58.71 17.44
CA VAL A 27 -2.46 58.01 18.52
C VAL A 27 -3.97 58.35 18.54
N THR A 28 -4.85 57.35 18.65
CA THR A 28 -5.92 57.23 19.68
C THR A 28 -6.83 56.01 19.47
N SER A 29 -7.29 55.47 20.59
CA SER A 29 -8.20 54.35 20.81
C SER A 29 -9.64 54.57 20.34
N GLY A 30 -10.33 53.52 19.90
CA GLY A 30 -11.80 53.51 19.79
C GLY A 30 -12.35 52.31 19.02
N SER A 31 -12.94 51.36 19.74
CA SER A 31 -13.81 50.30 19.19
C SER A 31 -15.08 50.89 18.57
N SER A 32 -15.54 50.36 17.43
CA SER A 32 -16.97 50.23 17.09
C SER A 32 -17.15 49.39 15.82
N GLY A 33 -17.95 48.33 15.92
CA GLY A 33 -18.50 47.64 14.77
C GLY A 33 -19.67 48.44 14.17
N SER A 34 -19.77 48.42 12.85
CA SER A 34 -20.96 48.86 12.13
C SER A 34 -20.99 48.18 10.76
N SER A 35 -21.95 47.28 10.63
CA SER A 35 -22.53 46.79 9.38
C SER A 35 -23.19 47.95 8.62
N GLY A 36 -22.75 48.19 7.39
CA GLY A 36 -23.33 49.17 6.46
C GLY A 36 -23.31 48.65 5.03
N ALA A 37 -24.42 48.83 4.32
CA ALA A 37 -24.80 48.23 3.05
C ALA A 37 -23.96 48.68 1.85
N GLY A 38 -23.94 47.82 0.82
CA GLY A 38 -23.04 47.89 -0.31
C GLY A 38 -23.16 49.11 -1.21
N SER A 39 -22.00 49.57 -1.66
CA SER A 39 -21.73 50.08 -3.01
C SER A 39 -20.20 50.24 -3.14
N GLU A 40 -19.65 49.88 -4.30
CA GLU A 40 -18.27 50.12 -4.79
C GLU A 40 -17.20 48.99 -4.82
N ASP A 41 -17.50 47.72 -4.52
CA ASP A 41 -16.48 46.65 -4.68
C ASP A 41 -16.52 45.94 -6.06
N THR A 42 -17.44 46.29 -6.95
CA THR A 42 -17.64 45.58 -8.23
C THR A 42 -16.62 45.94 -9.31
N SER A 43 -15.77 46.95 -9.08
CA SER A 43 -14.74 47.42 -10.04
C SER A 43 -13.36 46.77 -9.86
N LEU A 44 -13.20 45.89 -8.87
CA LEU A 44 -11.89 45.41 -8.40
C LEU A 44 -11.51 43.98 -8.82
N ARG A 45 -12.46 43.24 -9.40
CA ARG A 45 -12.22 41.89 -9.90
C ARG A 45 -11.82 41.95 -11.38
N PRO A 46 -10.71 41.32 -11.79
CA PRO A 46 -10.36 41.23 -13.20
C PRO A 46 -11.55 40.69 -13.99
N LYS A 47 -11.99 41.36 -15.05
CA LYS A 47 -13.02 40.83 -15.96
C LYS A 47 -12.31 40.05 -17.06
N LEU A 48 -11.81 38.87 -16.71
CA LEU A 48 -11.08 37.97 -17.60
C LEU A 48 -11.85 36.65 -17.73
N PRO A 49 -11.75 35.95 -18.86
CA PRO A 49 -12.33 34.62 -18.99
C PRO A 49 -11.64 33.67 -18.01
N ALA A 50 -12.41 32.76 -17.42
CA ALA A 50 -11.89 31.86 -16.38
C ALA A 50 -10.71 31.01 -16.86
N TRP A 51 -10.66 30.68 -18.15
CA TRP A 51 -9.56 29.86 -18.70
C TRP A 51 -8.22 30.60 -18.65
N ASP A 52 -8.19 31.86 -19.09
CA ASP A 52 -6.98 32.70 -19.05
C ASP A 52 -6.49 32.92 -17.61
N ILE A 53 -7.41 32.99 -16.64
CA ILE A 53 -7.07 33.10 -15.22
C ILE A 53 -6.40 31.81 -14.75
N LEU A 54 -7.00 30.65 -15.02
CA LEU A 54 -6.45 29.34 -14.61
C LEU A 54 -5.09 29.05 -15.26
N GLU A 55 -4.86 29.49 -16.51
CA GLU A 55 -3.56 29.41 -17.18
C GLU A 55 -2.51 30.29 -16.48
N ALA A 56 -2.92 31.46 -15.96
CA ALA A 56 -2.04 32.36 -15.24
C ALA A 56 -1.74 31.93 -13.79
N VAL A 57 -2.61 31.12 -13.15
CA VAL A 57 -2.47 30.75 -11.72
C VAL A 57 -1.10 30.17 -11.36
N PRO A 58 -0.52 29.19 -12.07
CA PRO A 58 0.80 28.65 -11.72
C PRO A 58 1.89 29.72 -11.62
N PHE A 59 1.88 30.70 -12.55
CA PHE A 59 2.83 31.81 -12.56
C PHE A 59 2.59 32.79 -11.41
N VAL A 60 1.33 33.08 -11.08
CA VAL A 60 0.95 33.91 -9.93
C VAL A 60 1.40 33.27 -8.62
N VAL A 61 1.18 31.97 -8.47
CA VAL A 61 1.56 31.20 -7.28
C VAL A 61 3.08 31.13 -7.15
N ASP A 62 3.80 30.89 -8.24
CA ASP A 62 5.26 30.90 -8.25
C ASP A 62 5.84 32.26 -7.83
N ALA A 63 5.34 33.34 -8.42
CA ALA A 63 5.75 34.70 -8.08
C ALA A 63 5.46 35.03 -6.60
N ALA A 64 4.31 34.61 -6.09
CA ALA A 64 3.91 34.81 -4.69
C ALA A 64 4.80 34.02 -3.71
N LEU A 65 5.09 32.75 -4.01
CA LEU A 65 6.03 31.93 -3.21
C LEU A 65 7.43 32.52 -3.25
N THR A 66 7.90 32.94 -4.43
CA THR A 66 9.20 33.59 -4.60
C THR A 66 9.28 34.89 -3.79
N ALA A 67 8.25 35.74 -3.84
CA ALA A 67 8.18 36.96 -3.05
C ALA A 67 8.20 36.66 -1.54
N CYS A 68 7.54 35.59 -1.11
CA CYS A 68 7.53 35.14 0.29
C CYS A 68 8.92 34.67 0.74
N VAL A 69 9.66 33.92 -0.08
CA VAL A 69 11.05 33.50 0.22
C VAL A 69 11.97 34.70 0.38
N HIS A 70 11.81 35.72 -0.46
CA HIS A 70 12.63 36.93 -0.43
C HIS A 70 12.19 37.93 0.66
N GLY A 71 11.21 37.58 1.50
CA GLY A 71 10.71 38.45 2.58
C GLY A 71 9.95 39.69 2.10
N ARG A 72 9.59 39.76 0.80
CA ARG A 72 8.79 40.86 0.24
C ARG A 72 7.32 40.74 0.59
N LEU A 73 6.90 39.54 0.97
CA LEU A 73 5.53 39.19 1.28
C LEU A 73 5.51 38.31 2.51
N SER A 74 4.69 38.66 3.51
CA SER A 74 4.60 37.85 4.72
C SER A 74 3.80 36.56 4.47
N PRO A 75 4.07 35.45 5.18
CA PRO A 75 3.30 34.22 5.03
C PRO A 75 1.79 34.40 5.26
N ARG A 76 1.40 35.34 6.13
CA ARG A 76 -0.01 35.67 6.37
C ARG A 76 -0.64 36.29 5.13
N GLU A 77 0.05 37.25 4.51
CA GLU A 77 -0.39 37.86 3.25
C GLU A 77 -0.46 36.84 2.12
N LEU A 78 0.50 35.91 2.04
CA LEU A 78 0.48 34.82 1.06
C LEU A 78 -0.80 34.00 1.19
N CYS A 79 -1.10 33.57 2.42
CA CYS A 79 -2.28 32.75 2.69
C CYS A 79 -3.57 33.51 2.39
N THR A 80 -3.67 34.80 2.75
CA THR A 80 -4.85 35.61 2.43
C THR A 80 -4.99 35.83 0.93
N GLY A 81 -3.90 36.10 0.20
CA GLY A 81 -3.96 36.28 -1.25
C GLY A 81 -4.36 35.00 -1.98
N LEU A 82 -3.81 33.84 -1.59
CA LEU A 82 -4.22 32.54 -2.13
C LEU A 82 -5.70 32.24 -1.84
N LYS A 83 -6.18 32.63 -0.67
CA LYS A 83 -7.59 32.52 -0.32
C LYS A 83 -8.45 33.44 -1.19
N ASP A 84 -8.07 34.70 -1.36
CA ASP A 84 -8.80 35.66 -2.18
C ASP A 84 -8.89 35.19 -3.64
N LEU A 85 -7.82 34.57 -4.16
CA LEU A 85 -7.81 33.94 -5.49
C LEU A 85 -8.78 32.75 -5.58
N ALA A 86 -8.78 31.87 -4.58
CA ALA A 86 -9.69 30.73 -4.51
C ALA A 86 -11.16 31.13 -4.29
N ASP A 87 -11.42 32.18 -3.50
CA ASP A 87 -12.77 32.71 -3.26
C ASP A 87 -13.28 33.48 -4.50
N TYR A 88 -12.40 34.11 -5.27
CA TYR A 88 -12.72 34.75 -6.53
C TYR A 88 -13.03 33.75 -7.65
N LEU A 89 -12.19 32.73 -7.83
CA LEU A 89 -12.40 31.65 -8.79
C LEU A 89 -12.09 30.30 -8.14
N PRO A 90 -13.10 29.56 -7.62
CA PRO A 90 -12.89 28.28 -6.92
C PRO A 90 -12.12 27.22 -7.70
N ALA A 91 -12.22 27.23 -9.04
CA ALA A 91 -11.46 26.32 -9.90
C ALA A 91 -9.93 26.52 -9.80
N SER A 92 -9.46 27.70 -9.37
CA SER A 92 -8.03 27.98 -9.16
C SER A 92 -7.42 27.11 -8.07
N LEU A 93 -8.21 26.60 -7.12
CA LEU A 93 -7.70 25.70 -6.10
C LEU A 93 -7.12 24.42 -6.70
N ALA A 94 -7.70 23.92 -7.81
CA ALA A 94 -7.17 22.75 -8.50
C ALA A 94 -5.81 23.03 -9.15
N THR A 95 -5.63 24.21 -9.75
CA THR A 95 -4.36 24.61 -10.36
C THR A 95 -3.29 24.93 -9.32
N ILE A 96 -3.66 25.54 -8.18
CA ILE A 96 -2.79 25.71 -7.00
C ILE A 96 -2.31 24.35 -6.49
N VAL A 97 -3.22 23.39 -6.29
CA VAL A 97 -2.89 22.03 -5.84
C VAL A 97 -1.94 21.33 -6.81
N SER A 98 -2.23 21.43 -8.12
CA SER A 98 -1.40 20.82 -9.15
C SER A 98 0.02 21.41 -9.15
N TYR A 99 0.13 22.74 -9.06
CA TYR A 99 1.41 23.43 -8.96
C TYR A 99 2.20 23.05 -7.70
N PHE A 100 1.57 23.11 -6.53
CA PHE A 100 2.21 22.72 -5.26
C PHE A 100 2.66 21.25 -5.27
N SER A 101 1.87 20.35 -5.85
CA SER A 101 2.25 18.93 -5.98
C SER A 101 3.54 18.77 -6.79
N ALA A 102 3.65 19.49 -7.91
CA ALA A 102 4.84 19.47 -8.76
C ALA A 102 6.06 20.04 -8.01
N GLU A 103 5.91 21.18 -7.34
CA GLU A 103 7.01 21.85 -6.63
C GLU A 103 7.49 21.09 -5.39
N VAL A 104 6.59 20.47 -4.65
CA VAL A 104 6.95 19.58 -3.53
C VAL A 104 7.71 18.37 -4.03
N THR A 105 7.27 17.77 -5.15
CA THR A 105 7.95 16.61 -5.76
C THR A 105 9.34 16.97 -6.28
N ARG A 106 9.50 18.19 -6.82
CA ARG A 106 10.80 18.72 -7.27
C ARG A 106 11.77 18.98 -6.12
N GLY A 107 11.26 19.31 -4.93
CA GLY A 107 12.09 19.53 -3.73
C GLY A 107 13.01 20.76 -3.81
N VAL A 108 12.70 21.74 -4.67
CA VAL A 108 13.57 22.91 -4.93
C VAL A 108 13.44 23.98 -3.85
N TRP A 109 12.28 24.05 -3.19
CA TRP A 109 12.00 25.08 -2.20
C TRP A 109 12.66 24.79 -0.85
N LYS A 110 13.34 25.78 -0.29
CA LYS A 110 13.90 25.68 1.07
C LYS A 110 12.77 25.45 2.10
N PRO A 111 12.96 24.53 3.06
CA PRO A 111 12.01 24.35 4.15
C PRO A 111 11.88 25.60 5.02
N VAL A 112 10.67 25.82 5.56
CA VAL A 112 10.35 26.92 6.47
C VAL A 112 10.05 26.41 7.87
N PHE A 113 10.32 27.24 8.89
CA PHE A 113 10.08 26.92 10.30
C PHE A 113 8.64 27.25 10.73
N MET A 114 7.97 26.26 11.30
CA MET A 114 6.60 26.38 11.83
C MET A 114 6.64 26.90 13.28
N ASN A 115 7.04 28.16 13.44
CA ASN A 115 7.42 28.78 14.71
C ASN A 115 6.27 29.44 15.51
N GLY A 116 5.11 29.65 14.90
CA GLY A 116 3.95 30.31 15.51
C GLY A 116 3.89 31.82 15.28
N THR A 117 4.97 32.47 14.85
CA THR A 117 4.99 33.90 14.50
C THR A 117 4.62 34.09 13.04
N ASP A 118 5.42 33.51 12.15
CA ASP A 118 5.32 33.62 10.70
C ASP A 118 4.39 32.55 10.15
N TRP A 119 4.61 31.31 10.59
CA TRP A 119 3.86 30.12 10.21
C TRP A 119 3.17 29.51 11.43
N PRO A 120 2.04 28.80 11.28
CA PRO A 120 1.32 28.22 12.42
C PRO A 120 2.15 27.13 13.12
N SER A 121 2.16 27.10 14.46
CA SER A 121 3.03 26.17 15.22
C SER A 121 2.33 24.84 15.56
N PRO A 122 2.95 23.68 15.24
CA PRO A 122 2.43 22.36 15.65
C PRO A 122 2.81 21.98 17.09
N ALA A 123 3.66 22.77 17.77
CA ALA A 123 4.34 22.37 19.01
C ALA A 123 3.42 21.86 20.13
N ALA A 124 2.19 22.39 20.22
CA ALA A 124 1.23 21.98 21.24
C ALA A 124 0.76 20.52 21.12
N ASN A 125 0.73 19.95 19.91
CA ASN A 125 0.15 18.63 19.64
C ASN A 125 1.14 17.64 19.02
N LEU A 126 2.29 18.10 18.50
CA LEU A 126 3.20 17.26 17.72
C LEU A 126 3.69 16.03 18.47
N SER A 127 4.16 16.20 19.71
CA SER A 127 4.63 15.07 20.54
C SER A 127 3.53 14.04 20.80
N ASN A 128 2.31 14.49 21.10
CA ASN A 128 1.15 13.63 21.31
C ASN A 128 0.75 12.89 20.02
N VAL A 129 0.79 13.57 18.86
CA VAL A 129 0.52 12.94 17.55
C VAL A 129 1.57 11.88 17.23
N GLU A 130 2.86 12.18 17.43
CA GLU A 130 3.95 11.22 17.22
C GLU A 130 3.85 10.01 18.15
N GLU A 131 3.52 10.22 19.43
CA GLU A 131 3.31 9.13 20.38
C GLU A 131 2.11 8.25 19.99
N LYS A 132 1.01 8.86 19.55
CA LYS A 132 -0.16 8.12 19.02
C LYS A 132 0.18 7.33 17.76
N ILE A 133 0.99 7.87 16.86
CA ILE A 133 1.48 7.15 15.68
C ILE A 133 2.30 5.93 16.12
N LYS A 134 3.24 6.11 17.06
CA LYS A 134 4.03 5.00 17.62
C LYS A 134 3.14 3.91 18.23
N LYS A 135 2.08 4.29 18.97
CA LYS A 135 1.09 3.36 19.52
C LYS A 135 0.34 2.58 18.44
N ILE A 136 -0.08 3.24 17.36
CA ILE A 136 -0.73 2.58 16.22
C ILE A 136 0.21 1.56 15.58
N LEU A 137 1.47 1.93 15.32
CA LEU A 137 2.46 1.07 14.67
C LEU A 137 2.81 -0.13 15.54
N ALA A 138 3.04 0.09 16.84
CA ALA A 138 3.30 -0.96 17.81
C ALA A 138 2.13 -1.95 17.91
N ALA A 139 0.88 -1.48 17.88
CA ALA A 139 -0.31 -2.33 17.85
C ALA A 139 -0.38 -3.21 16.59
N THR A 140 0.20 -2.76 15.47
CA THR A 140 0.33 -3.54 14.24
C THR A 140 1.59 -4.41 14.17
N GLY A 141 2.38 -4.50 15.25
CA GLY A 141 3.63 -5.26 15.28
C GLY A 141 4.77 -4.65 14.45
N VAL A 142 4.66 -3.36 14.11
CA VAL A 142 5.71 -2.62 13.39
C VAL A 142 6.54 -1.85 14.41
N ASP A 143 7.82 -2.17 14.49
CA ASP A 143 8.79 -1.43 15.28
C ASP A 143 9.57 -0.48 14.39
N VAL A 144 9.57 0.80 14.76
CA VAL A 144 10.27 1.84 14.02
C VAL A 144 11.44 2.29 14.89
N PRO A 145 12.70 2.13 14.42
CA PRO A 145 13.86 2.67 15.12
C PRO A 145 13.58 4.13 15.41
N SER A 146 13.63 4.51 16.70
CA SER A 146 13.08 5.75 17.24
C SER A 146 13.01 6.85 16.18
N LEU A 147 11.81 7.07 15.61
CA LEU A 147 11.51 8.21 14.74
C LEU A 147 12.19 9.39 15.41
N VAL A 148 13.31 9.87 14.84
CA VAL A 148 14.29 10.70 15.54
C VAL A 148 13.47 11.71 16.32
N ALA A 149 13.47 11.57 17.64
CA ALA A 149 12.92 12.60 18.49
C ALA A 149 13.79 13.79 18.15
N GLY A 150 13.27 14.67 17.30
CA GLY A 150 13.86 15.96 17.03
C GLY A 150 13.81 16.71 18.34
N GLY A 151 14.73 16.39 19.24
CA GLY A 151 14.98 17.12 20.45
C GLY A 151 15.17 18.56 20.02
N SER A 152 14.27 19.43 20.48
CA SER A 152 14.36 20.89 20.37
C SER A 152 14.46 21.53 18.97
N SER A 153 14.50 20.78 17.86
CA SER A 153 14.56 21.39 16.52
C SER A 153 13.16 21.82 16.06
N PRO A 154 12.95 23.08 15.64
CA PRO A 154 11.65 23.56 15.19
C PRO A 154 11.14 22.76 13.98
N ALA A 155 9.85 22.41 14.02
CA ALA A 155 9.18 21.70 12.94
C ALA A 155 9.32 22.45 11.61
N THR A 156 9.76 21.75 10.56
CA THR A 156 9.93 22.34 9.23
C THR A 156 9.01 21.71 8.19
N LEU A 157 8.55 22.51 7.24
CA LEU A 157 7.79 22.06 6.07
C LEU A 157 8.37 22.69 4.80
N PRO A 158 8.33 22.00 3.64
CA PRO A 158 8.55 22.65 2.36
C PRO A 158 7.60 23.85 2.19
N LEU A 159 8.10 24.97 1.66
CA LEU A 159 7.32 26.21 1.56
C LEU A 159 5.95 26.02 0.87
N PRO A 160 5.82 25.33 -0.28
CA PRO A 160 4.51 25.13 -0.90
C PRO A 160 3.54 24.35 0.03
N LEU A 161 4.05 23.37 0.78
CA LEU A 161 3.25 22.62 1.74
C LEU A 161 2.85 23.48 2.95
N ALA A 162 3.75 24.34 3.44
CA ALA A 162 3.47 25.28 4.52
C ALA A 162 2.39 26.31 4.13
N ALA A 163 2.49 26.86 2.90
CA ALA A 163 1.47 27.74 2.33
C ALA A 163 0.12 27.02 2.20
N PHE A 164 0.14 25.78 1.72
CA PHE A 164 -1.08 25.01 1.51
C PHE A 164 -1.77 24.61 2.82
N VAL A 165 -1.04 24.08 3.80
CA VAL A 165 -1.65 23.76 5.11
C VAL A 165 -2.21 25.03 5.75
N SER A 166 -1.49 26.15 5.67
CA SER A 166 -1.92 27.44 6.23
C SER A 166 -3.18 27.97 5.53
N LEU A 167 -3.27 27.87 4.20
CA LEU A 167 -4.49 28.18 3.46
C LEU A 167 -5.66 27.31 3.95
N THR A 168 -5.48 25.99 4.00
CA THR A 168 -6.58 25.07 4.32
C THR A 168 -7.08 25.21 5.77
N ILE A 169 -6.22 25.55 6.72
CA ILE A 169 -6.63 25.86 8.09
C ILE A 169 -7.35 27.22 8.23
N THR A 170 -7.32 28.10 7.24
CA THR A 170 -8.09 29.38 7.30
C THR A 170 -9.57 29.25 6.94
N TYR A 171 -9.98 28.20 6.21
CA TYR A 171 -11.38 27.98 5.83
C TYR A 171 -12.26 27.63 7.05
N LYS A 172 -13.49 28.13 7.14
CA LYS A 172 -14.38 27.73 8.24
C LYS A 172 -14.86 26.29 8.04
N LEU A 173 -15.27 25.61 9.12
CA LEU A 173 -15.88 24.26 9.02
C LEU A 173 -17.39 24.34 8.77
N ASP A 174 -17.80 25.19 7.82
CA ASP A 174 -19.20 25.40 7.43
C ASP A 174 -19.50 24.75 6.06
N LYS A 175 -20.79 24.65 5.73
CA LYS A 175 -21.26 23.99 4.50
C LYS A 175 -20.77 24.68 3.22
N ALA A 176 -20.49 25.99 3.28
CA ALA A 176 -19.97 26.78 2.16
C ALA A 176 -18.50 26.43 1.87
N SER A 177 -17.66 26.35 2.91
CA SER A 177 -16.23 26.03 2.78
C SER A 177 -15.96 24.54 2.56
N GLN A 178 -16.94 23.67 2.85
CA GLN A 178 -16.79 22.22 2.73
C GLN A 178 -16.41 21.77 1.31
N ARG A 179 -16.87 22.46 0.26
CA ARG A 179 -16.50 22.14 -1.13
C ARG A 179 -15.00 22.31 -1.37
N PHE A 180 -14.39 23.37 -0.83
CA PHE A 180 -12.95 23.61 -0.94
C PHE A 180 -12.16 22.57 -0.15
N LEU A 181 -12.60 22.25 1.07
CA LEU A 181 -11.94 21.25 1.91
C LEU A 181 -12.05 19.83 1.35
N ASN A 182 -13.14 19.50 0.65
CA ASN A 182 -13.28 18.20 -0.02
C ASN A 182 -12.26 18.00 -1.15
N LEU A 183 -11.82 19.09 -1.81
CA LEU A 183 -10.75 19.04 -2.80
C LEU A 183 -9.35 19.14 -2.14
N ALA A 184 -9.17 20.11 -1.25
CA ALA A 184 -7.88 20.42 -0.66
C ALA A 184 -7.42 19.39 0.38
N GLY A 185 -8.34 18.74 1.09
CA GLY A 185 -8.02 17.75 2.13
C GLY A 185 -7.25 16.54 1.58
N PRO A 186 -7.81 15.79 0.60
CA PRO A 186 -7.11 14.67 -0.02
C PRO A 186 -5.80 15.07 -0.71
N ALA A 187 -5.78 16.27 -1.31
CA ALA A 187 -4.56 16.82 -1.88
C ALA A 187 -3.51 17.04 -0.78
N LEU A 188 -3.85 17.71 0.31
CA LEU A 188 -2.93 18.01 1.40
C LEU A 188 -2.36 16.74 2.03
N GLU A 189 -3.20 15.72 2.24
CA GLU A 189 -2.76 14.40 2.70
C GLU A 189 -1.75 13.78 1.72
N SER A 190 -2.02 13.84 0.41
CA SER A 190 -1.15 13.28 -0.61
C SER A 190 0.20 14.01 -0.71
N LEU A 191 0.20 15.35 -0.69
CA LEU A 191 1.42 16.15 -0.71
C LEU A 191 2.26 15.92 0.54
N ALA A 192 1.63 15.94 1.72
CA ALA A 192 2.32 15.74 2.99
C ALA A 192 2.87 14.32 3.13
N ALA A 193 2.16 13.32 2.62
CA ALA A 193 2.67 11.96 2.52
C ALA A 193 3.88 11.86 1.58
N GLY A 194 3.88 12.57 0.44
CA GLY A 194 5.03 12.58 -0.47
C GLY A 194 6.32 13.21 0.09
N CYS A 195 6.24 13.90 1.23
CA CYS A 195 7.36 14.57 1.87
C CYS A 195 8.05 13.68 2.92
N PRO A 196 9.33 13.95 3.25
CA PRO A 196 10.02 13.29 4.36
C PRO A 196 9.27 13.46 5.69
N TRP A 197 9.40 12.45 6.55
CA TRP A 197 9.01 12.57 7.95
C TRP A 197 9.72 13.78 8.60
N PRO A 198 9.07 14.63 9.43
CA PRO A 198 7.72 14.51 10.00
C PRO A 198 6.65 15.42 9.34
N CYS A 199 6.68 15.64 8.02
CA CYS A 199 5.75 16.58 7.37
C CYS A 199 4.26 16.29 7.60
N MET A 200 3.84 15.03 7.47
CA MET A 200 2.44 14.64 7.71
C MET A 200 2.04 14.70 9.20
N PRO A 201 2.85 14.25 10.17
CA PRO A 201 2.62 14.54 11.59
C PRO A 201 2.44 16.02 11.91
N ILE A 202 3.23 16.91 11.30
CA ILE A 202 3.07 18.36 11.45
C ILE A 202 1.70 18.81 10.93
N VAL A 203 1.32 18.41 9.70
CA VAL A 203 0.03 18.73 9.11
C VAL A 203 -1.14 18.22 9.96
N ALA A 204 -1.06 16.97 10.43
CA ALA A 204 -2.05 16.37 11.32
C ALA A 204 -2.16 17.14 12.65
N SER A 205 -1.05 17.59 13.21
CA SER A 205 -0.99 18.37 14.46
C SER A 205 -1.70 19.72 14.32
N LEU A 206 -1.43 20.44 13.22
CA LEU A 206 -2.06 21.73 12.91
C LEU A 206 -3.56 21.59 12.69
N TRP A 207 -3.97 20.59 11.92
CA TRP A 207 -5.40 20.34 11.68
C TRP A 207 -6.14 19.85 12.92
N THR A 208 -5.47 19.10 13.80
CA THR A 208 -6.05 18.67 15.09
C THR A 208 -6.33 19.86 16.01
N GLN A 209 -5.53 20.92 15.97
CA GLN A 209 -5.82 22.17 16.72
C GLN A 209 -7.14 22.80 16.27
N LYS A 210 -7.43 22.76 14.97
CA LYS A 210 -8.65 23.33 14.39
C LYS A 210 -9.87 22.43 14.49
N ALA A 211 -9.70 21.14 14.27
CA ALA A 211 -10.78 20.17 14.16
C ALA A 211 -10.50 18.94 15.03
N LYS A 212 -10.67 19.08 16.36
CA LYS A 212 -10.42 18.00 17.33
C LYS A 212 -11.15 16.69 16.99
N ARG A 213 -12.36 16.79 16.41
CA ARG A 213 -13.16 15.64 15.94
C ARG A 213 -12.51 14.80 14.83
N TRP A 214 -11.52 15.34 14.12
CA TRP A 214 -10.81 14.64 13.04
C TRP A 214 -9.45 14.12 13.48
N SER A 215 -9.08 14.30 14.75
CA SER A 215 -7.76 13.96 15.27
C SER A 215 -7.37 12.50 15.02
N ASP A 216 -8.23 11.54 15.35
CA ASP A 216 -7.92 10.13 15.17
C ASP A 216 -7.75 9.74 13.69
N PHE A 217 -8.58 10.31 12.80
CA PHE A 217 -8.44 10.13 11.36
C PHE A 217 -7.10 10.69 10.84
N LEU A 218 -6.74 11.91 11.24
CA LEU A 218 -5.50 12.57 10.80
C LEU A 218 -4.25 11.87 11.32
N VAL A 219 -4.26 11.45 12.59
CA VAL A 219 -3.18 10.68 13.21
C VAL A 219 -3.01 9.34 12.50
N PHE A 220 -4.11 8.65 12.19
CA PHE A 220 -4.07 7.42 11.42
C PHE A 220 -3.54 7.63 10.00
N SER A 221 -4.01 8.66 9.29
CA SER A 221 -3.45 9.03 7.98
C SER A 221 -1.96 9.34 8.06
N ALA A 222 -1.50 10.01 9.12
CA ALA A 222 -0.08 10.30 9.33
C ALA A 222 0.77 9.05 9.57
N SER A 223 0.24 8.03 10.24
CA SER A 223 0.97 6.78 10.48
C SER A 223 1.42 6.07 9.21
N ARG A 224 0.71 6.27 8.09
CA ARG A 224 1.03 5.69 6.78
C ARG A 224 2.38 6.16 6.23
N THR A 225 2.83 7.35 6.62
CA THR A 225 4.04 7.96 6.05
C THR A 225 5.33 7.25 6.42
N VAL A 226 5.30 6.48 7.51
CA VAL A 226 6.45 5.66 7.95
C VAL A 226 6.82 4.61 6.90
N PHE A 227 5.83 4.08 6.18
CA PHE A 227 6.02 2.99 5.22
C PHE A 227 6.49 3.46 3.83
N LEU A 228 6.48 4.76 3.55
CA LEU A 228 6.75 5.28 2.20
C LEU A 228 8.21 5.18 1.78
N HIS A 229 9.10 5.15 2.76
CA HIS A 229 10.54 5.22 2.55
C HIS A 229 11.30 4.06 3.21
N ASN A 230 10.61 3.15 3.90
CA ASN A 230 11.25 2.06 4.62
C ASN A 230 10.60 0.71 4.27
N ASN A 231 11.25 -0.02 3.37
CA ASN A 231 10.79 -1.35 2.95
C ASN A 231 10.75 -2.34 4.12
N ASP A 232 11.65 -2.23 5.11
CA ASP A 232 11.64 -3.12 6.27
C ASP A 232 10.34 -2.99 7.09
N THR A 233 9.82 -1.77 7.23
CA THR A 233 8.55 -1.54 7.93
C THR A 233 7.37 -2.14 7.15
N VAL A 234 7.44 -2.14 5.82
CA VAL A 234 6.44 -2.81 4.97
C VAL A 234 6.51 -4.33 5.16
N VAL A 235 7.72 -4.91 5.19
CA VAL A 235 7.94 -6.33 5.45
C VAL A 235 7.44 -6.72 6.85
N GLN A 236 7.69 -5.91 7.87
CA GLN A 236 7.15 -6.12 9.22
C GLN A 236 5.61 -6.09 9.23
N LEU A 237 5.01 -5.13 8.51
CA LEU A 237 3.55 -5.06 8.41
C LEU A 237 2.96 -6.28 7.69
N LEU A 238 3.61 -6.75 6.62
CA LEU A 238 3.24 -7.99 5.92
C LEU A 238 3.34 -9.20 6.87
N LYS A 239 4.44 -9.33 7.63
CA LYS A 239 4.61 -10.36 8.67
C LYS A 239 3.45 -10.35 9.66
N SER A 240 3.07 -9.17 10.14
CA SER A 240 1.92 -9.00 11.05
C SER A 240 0.59 -9.38 10.39
N CYS A 241 0.38 -9.10 9.11
CA CYS A 241 -0.81 -9.55 8.38
C CYS A 241 -0.90 -11.08 8.32
N PHE A 242 0.20 -11.77 8.01
CA PHE A 242 0.27 -13.23 8.02
C PHE A 242 0.04 -13.79 9.43
N ALA A 243 0.73 -13.25 10.44
CA ALA A 243 0.60 -13.70 11.82
C ALA A 243 -0.83 -13.50 12.36
N ALA A 244 -1.47 -12.36 12.10
CA ALA A 244 -2.85 -12.09 12.50
C ALA A 244 -3.84 -13.02 11.79
N SER A 245 -3.66 -13.24 10.48
CA SER A 245 -4.54 -14.11 9.70
C SER A 245 -4.44 -15.57 10.12
N LEU A 246 -3.24 -16.03 10.52
CA LEU A 246 -3.02 -17.40 10.94
C LEU A 246 -3.21 -17.62 12.45
N GLY A 247 -3.42 -16.56 13.23
CA GLY A 247 -3.54 -16.64 14.69
C GLY A 247 -2.22 -16.99 15.39
N LEU A 248 -1.08 -16.65 14.78
CA LEU A 248 0.27 -16.95 15.28
C LEU A 248 0.83 -15.83 16.18
N SER A 249 0.03 -14.82 16.51
CA SER A 249 0.45 -13.64 17.28
C SER A 249 0.64 -13.93 18.77
N ALA A 250 1.67 -13.33 19.36
CA ALA A 250 2.05 -13.53 20.78
C ALA A 250 1.14 -12.80 21.78
N THR A 251 0.19 -11.97 21.33
CA THR A 251 -0.63 -11.13 22.21
C THR A 251 -2.00 -11.77 22.52
N PRO A 252 -2.45 -11.81 23.80
CA PRO A 252 -3.54 -12.70 24.23
C PRO A 252 -4.97 -12.28 23.84
N LEU A 253 -5.17 -11.13 23.18
CA LEU A 253 -6.51 -10.54 23.03
C LEU A 253 -7.30 -11.00 21.79
N SER A 254 -6.75 -11.86 20.94
CA SER A 254 -7.45 -12.40 19.77
C SER A 254 -6.80 -13.70 19.30
N SER A 255 -7.01 -14.79 20.02
CA SER A 255 -6.54 -16.15 19.66
C SER A 255 -7.32 -16.80 18.51
N ASN A 256 -8.31 -16.09 17.94
CA ASN A 256 -9.06 -16.55 16.79
C ASN A 256 -8.53 -15.79 15.57
N GLY A 257 -7.67 -16.43 14.78
CA GLY A 257 -7.13 -15.87 13.54
C GLY A 257 -8.21 -15.58 12.48
N GLY A 258 -7.78 -15.43 11.23
CA GLY A 258 -8.65 -15.20 10.08
C GLY A 258 -8.89 -13.72 9.77
N VAL A 259 -9.89 -13.45 8.92
CA VAL A 259 -10.16 -12.11 8.37
C VAL A 259 -10.54 -11.11 9.46
N GLY A 260 -11.22 -11.56 10.52
CA GLY A 260 -11.56 -10.72 11.67
C GLY A 260 -10.33 -10.21 12.42
N ALA A 261 -9.30 -11.05 12.60
CA ALA A 261 -8.04 -10.62 13.20
C ALA A 261 -7.21 -9.73 12.26
N LEU A 262 -7.26 -9.99 10.95
CA LEU A 262 -6.54 -9.22 9.94
C LEU A 262 -7.11 -7.80 9.77
N LEU A 263 -8.43 -7.66 9.70
CA LEU A 263 -9.11 -6.39 9.41
C LEU A 263 -9.68 -5.71 10.66
N GLY A 264 -9.78 -6.43 11.78
CA GLY A 264 -10.42 -5.98 13.00
C GLY A 264 -11.93 -5.77 12.85
N HIS A 265 -12.57 -5.19 13.87
CA HIS A 265 -13.98 -4.77 13.84
C HIS A 265 -14.20 -3.40 13.16
N GLY A 266 -13.30 -2.99 12.26
CA GLY A 266 -13.34 -1.70 11.59
C GLY A 266 -12.82 -0.53 12.45
N PHE A 267 -12.55 0.60 11.79
CA PHE A 267 -12.08 1.83 12.41
C PHE A 267 -13.24 2.49 13.18
N GLY A 268 -13.12 2.69 14.50
CA GLY A 268 -14.13 3.40 15.32
C GLY A 268 -14.92 2.55 16.33
N SER A 269 -14.48 1.33 16.65
CA SER A 269 -15.00 0.54 17.78
C SER A 269 -14.57 1.19 19.12
N HIS A 270 -15.36 2.16 19.60
CA HIS A 270 -15.13 2.92 20.82
C HIS A 270 -15.60 2.17 22.08
N PHE A 271 -15.03 1.00 22.40
CA PHE A 271 -15.35 0.32 23.67
C PHE A 271 -14.56 0.84 24.88
N CYS A 272 -13.49 1.61 24.67
CA CYS A 272 -12.79 2.35 25.73
C CYS A 272 -12.27 3.64 25.10
N GLY A 273 -12.39 4.78 25.80
CA GLY A 273 -12.05 6.13 25.31
C GLY A 273 -10.57 6.35 24.93
N GLY A 274 -10.10 5.64 23.92
CA GLY A 274 -8.77 5.70 23.31
C GLY A 274 -8.79 5.18 21.87
N ILE A 275 -7.64 5.21 21.20
CA ILE A 275 -7.49 4.67 19.84
C ILE A 275 -7.66 3.14 19.95
N SER A 276 -8.72 2.61 19.34
CA SER A 276 -8.92 1.16 19.20
C SER A 276 -7.71 0.55 18.48
N PRO A 277 -7.17 -0.61 18.91
CA PRO A 277 -6.01 -1.22 18.28
C PRO A 277 -6.30 -1.42 16.79
N VAL A 278 -5.47 -0.80 15.96
CA VAL A 278 -5.57 -0.88 14.50
C VAL A 278 -5.09 -2.26 14.07
N ALA A 279 -5.90 -3.00 13.33
CA ALA A 279 -5.50 -4.29 12.79
C ALA A 279 -4.46 -4.12 11.66
N PRO A 280 -3.50 -5.04 11.48
CA PRO A 280 -2.44 -4.87 10.50
C PRO A 280 -2.96 -4.79 9.06
N GLY A 281 -4.03 -5.53 8.72
CA GLY A 281 -4.63 -5.50 7.39
C GLY A 281 -5.31 -4.18 7.06
N ILE A 282 -5.95 -3.50 8.02
CA ILE A 282 -6.56 -2.19 7.76
C ILE A 282 -5.48 -1.12 7.51
N LEU A 283 -4.33 -1.22 8.20
CA LEU A 283 -3.20 -0.35 7.95
C LEU A 283 -2.58 -0.64 6.57
N TYR A 284 -2.40 -1.92 6.21
CA TYR A 284 -1.91 -2.33 4.90
C TYR A 284 -2.78 -1.78 3.76
N LEU A 285 -4.10 -1.91 3.87
CA LEU A 285 -5.07 -1.38 2.88
C LEU A 285 -4.97 0.14 2.68
N ARG A 286 -4.39 0.87 3.62
CA ARG A 286 -4.15 2.31 3.50
C ARG A 286 -2.75 2.62 2.97
N VAL A 287 -1.79 1.73 3.18
CA VAL A 287 -0.38 1.94 2.84
C VAL A 287 -0.04 1.45 1.43
N TYR A 288 -0.64 0.35 0.95
CA TYR A 288 -0.17 -0.35 -0.26
C TYR A 288 -0.06 0.53 -1.51
N ARG A 289 -0.99 1.48 -1.71
CA ARG A 289 -0.99 2.40 -2.87
C ARG A 289 0.19 3.36 -2.90
N SER A 290 0.91 3.45 -1.80
CA SER A 290 1.97 4.43 -1.59
C SER A 290 3.35 3.79 -1.43
N ILE A 291 3.43 2.46 -1.53
CA ILE A 291 4.68 1.72 -1.65
C ILE A 291 5.27 2.04 -3.03
N ARG A 292 6.53 2.52 -3.07
CA ARG A 292 7.19 2.94 -4.31
C ARG A 292 7.79 1.76 -5.07
N ASP A 293 8.49 0.88 -4.37
CA ASP A 293 9.04 -0.34 -4.94
C ASP A 293 8.05 -1.48 -4.72
N ILE A 294 7.22 -1.75 -5.72
CA ILE A 294 6.18 -2.77 -5.63
C ILE A 294 6.74 -4.14 -6.06
N MET A 295 7.87 -4.17 -6.77
CA MET A 295 8.43 -5.40 -7.35
C MET A 295 8.95 -6.36 -6.28
N PHE A 296 9.64 -5.84 -5.26
CA PHE A 296 10.16 -6.67 -4.16
C PHE A 296 9.06 -7.37 -3.34
N LEU A 297 7.83 -6.82 -3.33
CA LEU A 297 6.73 -7.35 -2.53
C LEU A 297 6.39 -8.79 -2.90
N THR A 298 6.54 -9.17 -4.18
CA THR A 298 6.19 -10.53 -4.62
C THR A 298 7.15 -11.55 -4.02
N GLU A 299 8.46 -11.25 -4.01
CA GLU A 299 9.49 -12.09 -3.40
C GLU A 299 9.30 -12.19 -1.88
N GLU A 300 9.03 -11.06 -1.22
CA GLU A 300 8.76 -11.04 0.22
C GLU A 300 7.49 -11.80 0.59
N ILE A 301 6.40 -11.67 -0.19
CA ILE A 301 5.16 -12.43 0.06
C ILE A 301 5.39 -13.94 -0.11
N VAL A 302 6.17 -14.36 -1.12
CA VAL A 302 6.56 -15.77 -1.29
C VAL A 302 7.40 -16.26 -0.10
N SER A 303 8.39 -15.48 0.32
CA SER A 303 9.20 -15.79 1.50
C SER A 303 8.33 -15.94 2.76
N LEU A 304 7.40 -15.00 3.00
CA LEU A 304 6.49 -15.03 4.14
C LEU A 304 5.50 -16.19 4.09
N LEU A 305 5.01 -16.55 2.90
CA LEU A 305 4.18 -17.73 2.71
C LEU A 305 4.93 -19.00 3.14
N MET A 306 6.18 -19.14 2.72
CA MET A 306 7.00 -20.31 3.05
C MET A 306 7.39 -20.35 4.53
N HIS A 307 7.67 -19.20 5.14
CA HIS A 307 7.85 -19.10 6.60
C HIS A 307 6.57 -19.47 7.34
N SER A 308 5.42 -19.01 6.87
CA SER A 308 4.11 -19.33 7.48
C SER A 308 3.81 -20.82 7.43
N VAL A 309 4.15 -21.52 6.34
CA VAL A 309 4.00 -22.98 6.23
C VAL A 309 4.83 -23.69 7.30
N ARG A 310 6.06 -23.23 7.54
CA ARG A 310 6.93 -23.76 8.62
C ARG A 310 6.30 -23.51 9.99
N ASP A 311 5.84 -22.29 10.23
CA ASP A 311 5.23 -21.91 11.52
C ASP A 311 3.94 -22.68 11.81
N ILE A 312 3.08 -22.93 10.82
CA ILE A 312 1.85 -23.73 10.96
C ILE A 312 2.15 -25.14 11.47
N LEU A 313 3.26 -25.74 11.03
CA LEU A 313 3.67 -27.06 11.48
C LEU A 313 4.34 -26.99 12.85
N CYS A 314 5.14 -25.95 13.13
CA CYS A 314 5.86 -25.79 14.39
C CYS A 314 4.98 -25.30 15.56
N SER A 315 3.85 -24.62 15.30
CA SER A 315 2.98 -24.01 16.30
C SER A 315 2.22 -25.02 17.20
N GLY A 316 2.37 -26.33 16.97
CA GLY A 316 1.92 -27.39 17.87
C GLY A 316 2.78 -27.60 19.12
N LEU A 317 3.89 -26.85 19.29
CA LEU A 317 4.81 -26.97 20.43
C LEU A 317 4.85 -25.68 21.27
N PRO A 318 4.62 -25.75 22.60
CA PRO A 318 4.76 -24.60 23.49
C PRO A 318 6.19 -24.05 23.49
N LYS A 319 6.36 -22.72 23.35
CA LYS A 319 7.65 -22.02 23.37
C LYS A 319 8.50 -22.29 24.63
N GLU A 320 7.89 -22.69 25.75
CA GLU A 320 8.61 -23.08 26.98
C GLU A 320 9.37 -24.42 26.89
N SER A 321 9.03 -25.27 25.91
CA SER A 321 9.68 -26.57 25.72
C SER A 321 10.98 -26.51 24.91
N LEU A 322 11.21 -25.43 24.15
CA LEU A 322 12.37 -25.27 23.27
C LEU A 322 13.70 -25.16 24.05
N GLU A 323 13.69 -24.56 25.24
CA GLU A 323 14.89 -24.51 26.08
C GLU A 323 15.13 -25.80 26.86
N LYS A 324 14.06 -26.53 27.23
CA LYS A 324 14.17 -27.81 27.95
C LYS A 324 14.52 -28.99 27.04
N LEU A 325 14.26 -28.89 25.73
CA LEU A 325 14.58 -29.92 24.72
C LEU A 325 16.06 -29.91 24.28
N LYS A 326 16.89 -28.95 24.73
CA LYS A 326 18.33 -29.00 24.47
C LYS A 326 19.09 -30.03 25.33
N LYS A 327 18.43 -30.70 26.28
CA LYS A 327 19.07 -31.64 27.24
C LYS A 327 18.47 -33.04 27.32
N ALA A 328 17.47 -33.40 26.50
CA ALA A 328 16.87 -34.73 26.55
C ALA A 328 16.77 -35.36 25.16
N LYS A 329 17.33 -36.57 25.05
CA LYS A 329 17.36 -37.44 23.87
C LYS A 329 15.95 -37.54 23.26
N ILE A 330 15.86 -37.19 21.96
CA ILE A 330 14.64 -37.10 21.16
C ILE A 330 13.90 -38.44 21.15
N GLY A 331 12.75 -38.46 21.83
CA GLY A 331 11.69 -39.45 21.67
C GLY A 331 10.52 -38.78 20.97
N THR A 332 10.10 -39.36 19.85
CA THR A 332 8.98 -38.99 18.98
C THR A 332 7.68 -38.71 19.74
N ARG A 333 7.40 -37.42 20.00
CA ARG A 333 6.05 -36.92 20.29
C ARG A 333 5.85 -35.55 19.64
N TYR A 334 5.61 -35.58 18.33
CA TYR A 334 5.06 -34.43 17.61
C TYR A 334 3.57 -34.32 17.96
N GLY A 335 3.12 -33.18 18.48
CA GLY A 335 1.69 -32.91 18.63
C GLY A 335 1.06 -32.85 17.24
N GLN A 336 0.28 -33.87 16.86
CA GLN A 336 -0.33 -33.96 15.53
C GLN A 336 -1.36 -32.85 15.36
N VAL A 337 -0.97 -31.72 14.76
CA VAL A 337 -1.91 -30.93 13.96
C VAL A 337 -2.38 -31.84 12.84
N SER A 338 -3.69 -32.07 12.72
CA SER A 338 -4.20 -32.91 11.63
C SER A 338 -3.77 -32.32 10.29
N LEU A 339 -3.38 -33.16 9.32
CA LEU A 339 -2.98 -32.71 7.98
C LEU A 339 -4.07 -31.82 7.35
N ALA A 340 -5.35 -32.12 7.62
CA ALA A 340 -6.48 -31.32 7.18
C ALA A 340 -6.45 -29.89 7.76
N THR A 341 -6.17 -29.74 9.07
CA THR A 341 -6.06 -28.43 9.74
C THR A 341 -4.83 -27.64 9.27
N ALA A 342 -3.71 -28.33 9.04
CA ALA A 342 -2.53 -27.69 8.46
C ALA A 342 -2.85 -27.18 7.05
N MET A 343 -3.52 -27.99 6.24
CA MET A 343 -3.90 -27.66 4.87
C MET A 343 -4.89 -26.48 4.80
N THR A 344 -5.88 -26.39 5.70
CA THR A 344 -6.78 -25.22 5.74
C THR A 344 -6.03 -23.93 6.06
N SER A 345 -5.06 -24.00 6.99
CA SER A 345 -4.22 -22.86 7.35
C SER A 345 -3.28 -22.46 6.20
N VAL A 346 -2.73 -23.43 5.47
CA VAL A 346 -1.92 -23.20 4.27
C VAL A 346 -2.73 -22.50 3.17
N LYS A 347 -3.96 -22.96 2.90
CA LYS A 347 -4.86 -22.30 1.94
C LYS A 347 -5.20 -20.88 2.36
N LEU A 348 -5.35 -20.63 3.67
CA LEU A 348 -5.58 -19.28 4.19
C LEU A 348 -4.35 -18.38 3.98
N ALA A 349 -3.14 -18.87 4.27
CA ALA A 349 -1.90 -18.13 4.01
C ALA A 349 -1.73 -17.81 2.51
N ALA A 350 -1.99 -18.80 1.64
CA ALA A 350 -1.91 -18.64 0.20
C ALA A 350 -2.94 -17.61 -0.34
N SER A 351 -4.18 -17.64 0.17
CA SER A 351 -5.22 -16.69 -0.23
C SER A 351 -4.94 -15.27 0.25
N LEU A 352 -4.36 -15.10 1.45
CA LEU A 352 -3.85 -13.82 1.91
C LEU A 352 -2.74 -13.31 1.00
N GLY A 353 -1.71 -14.11 0.75
CA GLY A 353 -0.60 -13.74 -0.12
C GLY A 353 -1.08 -13.31 -1.50
N ALA A 354 -1.99 -14.08 -2.11
CA ALA A 354 -2.55 -13.75 -3.43
C ALA A 354 -3.33 -12.43 -3.42
N SER A 355 -4.09 -12.17 -2.36
CA SER A 355 -4.82 -10.92 -2.18
C SER A 355 -3.87 -9.72 -2.06
N LEU A 356 -2.78 -9.88 -1.30
CA LEU A 356 -1.77 -8.83 -1.11
C LEU A 356 -1.02 -8.51 -2.41
N VAL A 357 -0.61 -9.53 -3.19
CA VAL A 357 0.01 -9.34 -4.52
C VAL A 357 -0.93 -8.60 -5.45
N TRP A 358 -2.19 -9.06 -5.55
CA TRP A 358 -3.19 -8.45 -6.42
C TRP A 358 -3.50 -7.00 -6.05
N LEU A 359 -3.70 -6.71 -4.76
CA LEU A 359 -3.97 -5.35 -4.29
C LEU A 359 -2.80 -4.40 -4.58
N SER A 360 -1.57 -4.87 -4.43
CA SER A 360 -0.38 -4.00 -4.45
C SER A 360 0.02 -3.60 -5.86
N GLY A 361 0.04 -4.53 -6.81
CA GLY A 361 0.48 -4.23 -8.18
C GLY A 361 -0.30 -4.91 -9.29
N GLY A 362 -1.45 -5.51 -8.96
CA GLY A 362 -2.40 -6.03 -9.93
C GLY A 362 -1.76 -6.98 -10.96
N LEU A 363 -2.14 -6.79 -12.22
CA LEU A 363 -1.67 -7.63 -13.33
C LEU A 363 -0.15 -7.58 -13.53
N GLY A 364 0.50 -6.44 -13.21
CA GLY A 364 1.95 -6.29 -13.37
C GLY A 364 2.73 -7.26 -12.47
N LEU A 365 2.38 -7.30 -11.18
CA LEU A 365 2.99 -8.23 -10.25
C LEU A 365 2.62 -9.68 -10.52
N VAL A 366 1.37 -9.96 -10.88
CA VAL A 366 0.98 -11.34 -11.23
C VAL A 366 1.76 -11.83 -12.45
N GLN A 367 1.98 -10.99 -13.46
CA GLN A 367 2.83 -11.35 -14.58
C GLN A 367 4.28 -11.62 -14.15
N SER A 368 4.85 -10.76 -13.30
CA SER A 368 6.19 -10.92 -12.74
C SER A 368 6.30 -12.22 -11.93
N LEU A 369 5.27 -12.55 -11.15
CA LEU A 369 5.19 -13.77 -10.35
C LEU A 369 5.37 -15.02 -11.20
N PHE A 370 4.60 -15.14 -12.29
CA PHE A 370 4.61 -16.33 -13.15
C PHE A 370 5.86 -16.45 -14.01
N LYS A 371 6.41 -15.33 -14.50
CA LYS A 371 7.52 -15.32 -15.44
C LYS A 371 8.90 -15.28 -14.79
N GLU A 372 8.99 -14.65 -13.63
CA GLU A 372 10.27 -14.30 -13.02
C GLU A 372 10.35 -14.86 -11.60
N THR A 373 9.45 -14.46 -10.70
CA THR A 373 9.59 -14.79 -9.28
C THR A 373 9.50 -16.28 -8.99
N LEU A 374 8.45 -16.98 -9.46
CA LEU A 374 8.29 -18.42 -9.21
C LEU A 374 9.38 -19.26 -9.90
N PRO A 375 9.65 -19.09 -11.21
CA PRO A 375 10.75 -19.82 -11.85
C PRO A 375 12.09 -19.60 -11.14
N SER A 376 12.42 -18.35 -10.79
CA SER A 376 13.68 -18.03 -10.10
C SER A 376 13.74 -18.67 -8.71
N TRP A 377 12.62 -18.64 -7.97
CA TRP A 377 12.52 -19.28 -6.66
C TRP A 377 12.79 -20.79 -6.74
N PHE A 378 12.14 -21.49 -7.69
CA PHE A 378 12.33 -22.94 -7.87
C PHE A 378 13.75 -23.34 -8.33
N ILE A 379 14.41 -22.50 -9.13
CA ILE A 379 15.79 -22.74 -9.61
C ILE A 379 16.80 -22.45 -8.50
N SER A 380 16.54 -21.47 -7.63
CA SER A 380 17.48 -21.07 -6.59
C SER A 380 17.62 -22.12 -5.48
N VAL A 381 18.83 -22.27 -4.94
CA VAL A 381 19.10 -23.24 -3.87
C VAL A 381 18.56 -22.71 -2.55
N HIS A 382 17.63 -23.45 -1.96
CA HIS A 382 17.06 -23.13 -0.65
C HIS A 382 17.74 -23.97 0.41
N ARG A 383 18.89 -23.51 0.93
CA ARG A 383 19.56 -24.16 2.05
C ARG A 383 18.68 -24.01 3.30
N SER A 384 17.88 -25.02 3.64
CA SER A 384 17.35 -25.12 5.00
C SER A 384 18.45 -25.75 5.86
N GLU A 385 19.07 -24.94 6.72
CA GLU A 385 19.81 -25.51 7.85
C GLU A 385 18.81 -26.29 8.72
N GLN A 386 19.17 -27.55 9.00
CA GLN A 386 18.61 -28.48 9.99
C GLN A 386 17.33 -29.32 9.71
N GLU A 387 17.59 -30.63 9.83
CA GLU A 387 16.81 -31.74 10.42
C GLU A 387 16.00 -32.67 9.49
N GLU A 388 16.64 -33.81 9.19
CA GLU A 388 16.24 -35.00 8.41
C GLU A 388 14.96 -35.73 8.87
N GLY A 389 14.12 -35.13 9.72
CA GLY A 389 12.89 -35.76 10.23
C GLY A 389 11.59 -35.03 9.91
N SER A 390 11.63 -33.70 9.76
CA SER A 390 10.44 -32.83 9.60
C SER A 390 10.39 -32.12 8.24
N GLY A 391 11.48 -32.15 7.47
CA GLY A 391 11.63 -31.41 6.21
C GLY A 391 10.61 -31.82 5.14
N GLY A 392 10.26 -33.11 5.04
CA GLY A 392 9.39 -33.61 3.97
C GLY A 392 7.95 -33.06 4.00
N MET A 393 7.35 -32.93 5.20
CA MET A 393 5.98 -32.39 5.31
C MET A 393 5.95 -30.88 5.09
N VAL A 394 6.95 -30.15 5.60
CA VAL A 394 7.11 -28.70 5.35
C VAL A 394 7.30 -28.45 3.85
N ALA A 395 8.15 -29.25 3.20
CA ALA A 395 8.40 -29.15 1.77
C ALA A 395 7.14 -29.42 0.94
N MET A 396 6.41 -30.51 1.24
CA MET A 396 5.16 -30.86 0.57
C MET A 396 4.09 -29.77 0.74
N LEU A 397 3.82 -29.32 1.98
CA LEU A 397 2.86 -28.25 2.22
C LEU A 397 3.30 -26.93 1.59
N GLY A 398 4.61 -26.67 1.51
CA GLY A 398 5.18 -25.53 0.81
C GLY A 398 4.86 -25.54 -0.68
N GLY A 399 5.01 -26.70 -1.34
CA GLY A 399 4.63 -26.86 -2.73
C GLY A 399 3.14 -26.61 -2.97
N TYR A 400 2.27 -27.19 -2.14
CA TYR A 400 0.84 -26.91 -2.20
C TYR A 400 0.50 -25.44 -1.92
N ALA A 401 1.17 -24.79 -0.97
CA ALA A 401 0.98 -23.37 -0.66
C ALA A 401 1.25 -22.50 -1.89
N LEU A 402 2.37 -22.75 -2.57
CA LEU A 402 2.76 -22.05 -3.80
C LEU A 402 1.76 -22.31 -4.93
N ALA A 403 1.26 -23.54 -5.08
CA ALA A 403 0.28 -23.89 -6.10
C ALA A 403 -1.04 -23.13 -5.88
N TYR A 404 -1.59 -23.16 -4.66
CA TYR A 404 -2.79 -22.40 -4.31
C TYR A 404 -2.59 -20.90 -4.50
N PHE A 405 -1.44 -20.37 -4.08
CA PHE A 405 -1.09 -18.97 -4.23
C PHE A 405 -1.02 -18.55 -5.70
N ALA A 406 -0.33 -19.31 -6.54
CA ALA A 406 -0.18 -19.03 -7.97
C ALA A 406 -1.54 -19.04 -8.69
N VAL A 407 -2.36 -20.07 -8.48
CA VAL A 407 -3.69 -20.16 -9.11
C VAL A 407 -4.60 -19.03 -8.65
N LEU A 408 -4.61 -18.67 -7.36
CA LEU A 408 -5.41 -17.55 -6.87
C LEU A 408 -4.94 -16.21 -7.44
N CYS A 409 -3.63 -15.98 -7.53
CA CYS A 409 -3.06 -14.80 -8.20
C CYS A 409 -3.53 -14.71 -9.67
N GLY A 410 -3.45 -15.81 -10.41
CA GLY A 410 -3.94 -15.87 -11.80
C GLY A 410 -5.45 -15.64 -11.90
N ALA A 411 -6.23 -16.20 -10.97
CA ALA A 411 -7.68 -16.08 -10.95
C ALA A 411 -8.13 -14.64 -10.66
N PHE A 412 -7.46 -13.94 -9.74
CA PHE A 412 -7.69 -12.51 -9.51
C PHE A 412 -7.33 -11.65 -10.72
N ALA A 413 -6.26 -12.01 -11.45
CA ALA A 413 -5.78 -11.24 -12.59
C ALA A 413 -6.59 -11.43 -13.87
N TRP A 414 -6.95 -12.67 -14.20
CA TRP A 414 -7.49 -13.03 -15.51
C TRP A 414 -8.92 -13.56 -15.44
N GLY A 415 -9.41 -13.87 -14.24
CA GLY A 415 -10.66 -14.60 -14.05
C GLY A 415 -10.51 -16.08 -14.36
N VAL A 416 -11.54 -16.82 -13.99
CA VAL A 416 -11.63 -18.29 -14.17
C VAL A 416 -11.96 -18.65 -15.63
N ASP A 417 -12.65 -17.74 -16.33
CA ASP A 417 -13.11 -17.90 -17.72
C ASP A 417 -12.50 -16.83 -18.64
N SER A 418 -12.82 -16.89 -19.94
CA SER A 418 -12.35 -15.93 -20.96
C SER A 418 -13.25 -14.69 -21.11
N SER A 419 -14.13 -14.44 -20.12
CA SER A 419 -15.09 -13.32 -20.14
C SER A 419 -14.44 -11.96 -19.91
N SER A 420 -13.32 -11.91 -19.19
CA SER A 420 -12.60 -10.67 -18.87
C SER A 420 -11.65 -10.26 -20.00
N SER A 421 -11.51 -8.96 -20.26
CA SER A 421 -10.51 -8.45 -21.21
C SER A 421 -9.07 -8.76 -20.76
N ALA A 422 -8.84 -8.90 -19.45
CA ALA A 422 -7.54 -9.27 -18.89
C ALA A 422 -7.12 -10.71 -19.26
N SER A 423 -8.07 -11.58 -19.60
CA SER A 423 -7.80 -12.96 -20.05
C SER A 423 -6.99 -13.03 -21.35
N LYS A 424 -7.00 -11.98 -22.19
CA LYS A 424 -6.25 -11.97 -23.47
C LYS A 424 -4.73 -12.13 -23.28
N ARG A 425 -4.19 -11.77 -22.11
CA ARG A 425 -2.76 -11.94 -21.79
C ARG A 425 -2.45 -13.28 -21.13
N ARG A 426 -3.46 -13.99 -20.62
CA ARG A 426 -3.32 -15.26 -19.90
C ARG A 426 -2.58 -16.31 -20.73
N PRO A 427 -2.95 -16.61 -22.01
CA PRO A 427 -2.26 -17.66 -22.78
C PRO A 427 -0.75 -17.44 -22.87
N LYS A 428 -0.31 -16.20 -23.08
CA LYS A 428 1.12 -15.87 -23.17
C LYS A 428 1.84 -16.03 -21.84
N ILE A 429 1.25 -15.56 -20.75
CA ILE A 429 1.90 -15.57 -19.42
C ILE A 429 1.87 -16.99 -18.84
N LEU A 430 0.68 -17.60 -18.80
CA LEU A 430 0.48 -18.95 -18.30
C LEU A 430 1.21 -19.99 -19.18
N GLY A 431 1.16 -19.86 -20.50
CA GLY A 431 1.88 -20.74 -21.41
C GLY A 431 3.39 -20.72 -21.17
N SER A 432 3.98 -19.55 -20.88
CA SER A 432 5.41 -19.45 -20.51
C SER A 432 5.71 -20.20 -19.21
N HIS A 433 4.81 -20.11 -18.23
CA HIS A 433 4.98 -20.82 -16.96
C HIS A 433 4.82 -22.34 -17.12
N MET A 434 3.83 -22.78 -17.89
CA MET A 434 3.59 -24.20 -18.18
C MET A 434 4.74 -24.82 -18.99
N GLU A 435 5.32 -24.06 -19.93
CA GLU A 435 6.53 -24.47 -20.65
C GLU A 435 7.73 -24.64 -19.69
N PHE A 436 7.88 -23.74 -18.72
CA PHE A 436 8.88 -23.89 -17.66
C PHE A 436 8.66 -25.18 -16.85
N LEU A 437 7.42 -25.48 -16.45
CA LEU A 437 7.11 -26.72 -15.73
C LEU A 437 7.44 -27.96 -16.57
N ALA A 438 7.01 -27.98 -17.83
CA ALA A 438 7.28 -29.09 -18.75
C ALA A 438 8.79 -29.29 -18.97
N SER A 439 9.53 -28.20 -19.16
CA SER A 439 10.98 -28.26 -19.36
C SER A 439 11.74 -28.74 -18.12
N ALA A 440 11.27 -28.38 -16.93
CA ALA A 440 11.82 -28.90 -15.68
C ALA A 440 11.50 -30.40 -15.48
N LEU A 441 10.30 -30.85 -15.83
CA LEU A 441 9.94 -32.28 -15.84
C LEU A 441 10.77 -33.09 -16.85
N ASP A 442 11.03 -32.52 -18.03
CA ASP A 442 11.91 -33.12 -19.05
C ASP A 442 13.39 -33.21 -18.60
N GLY A 443 13.75 -32.64 -17.44
CA GLY A 443 15.13 -32.55 -16.96
C GLY A 443 15.99 -31.52 -17.70
N LYS A 444 15.39 -30.65 -18.53
CA LYS A 444 16.10 -29.57 -19.25
C LYS A 444 16.48 -28.41 -18.33
N ILE A 445 15.77 -28.26 -17.21
CA ILE A 445 16.01 -27.22 -16.21
C ILE A 445 16.36 -27.89 -14.89
N SER A 446 17.50 -27.52 -14.32
CA SER A 446 17.89 -27.96 -12.98
C SER A 446 17.18 -27.11 -11.92
N LEU A 447 16.61 -27.77 -10.92
CA LEU A 447 15.89 -27.15 -9.81
C LEU A 447 16.78 -27.07 -8.57
N GLY A 448 16.64 -25.99 -7.79
CA GLY A 448 17.37 -25.78 -6.53
C GLY A 448 16.52 -26.02 -5.27
N CYS A 449 15.22 -26.20 -5.43
CA CYS A 449 14.27 -26.49 -4.36
C CYS A 449 14.20 -27.99 -4.01
N ASP A 450 13.56 -28.31 -2.87
CA ASP A 450 13.32 -29.69 -2.45
C ASP A 450 12.37 -30.42 -3.43
N TRP A 451 12.67 -31.70 -3.68
CA TRP A 451 11.88 -32.53 -4.60
C TRP A 451 10.41 -32.64 -4.21
N ALA A 452 10.09 -32.76 -2.91
CA ALA A 452 8.72 -32.84 -2.45
C ALA A 452 7.98 -31.50 -2.64
N THR A 453 8.67 -30.36 -2.50
CA THR A 453 8.11 -29.04 -2.85
C THR A 453 7.80 -28.94 -4.33
N TRP A 454 8.73 -29.33 -5.20
CA TRP A 454 8.54 -29.31 -6.64
C TRP A 454 7.36 -30.18 -7.07
N ARG A 455 7.36 -31.45 -6.64
CA ARG A 455 6.30 -32.40 -6.96
C ARG A 455 4.93 -31.91 -6.48
N ALA A 456 4.83 -31.46 -5.22
CA ALA A 456 3.58 -30.96 -4.67
C ALA A 456 3.09 -29.67 -5.36
N TYR A 457 4.00 -28.79 -5.79
CA TYR A 457 3.64 -27.62 -6.57
C TYR A 457 3.04 -28.00 -7.92
N VAL A 458 3.74 -28.85 -8.70
CA VAL A 458 3.28 -29.24 -10.04
C VAL A 458 1.96 -30.00 -9.97
N SER A 459 1.87 -31.06 -9.14
CA SER A 459 0.61 -31.81 -8.96
C SER A 459 -0.52 -30.91 -8.47
N GLY A 460 -0.26 -30.05 -7.48
CA GLY A 460 -1.25 -29.13 -6.93
C GLY A 460 -1.72 -28.07 -7.93
N PHE A 461 -0.79 -27.47 -8.70
CA PHE A 461 -1.09 -26.43 -9.68
C PHE A 461 -1.91 -26.99 -10.83
N VAL A 462 -1.50 -28.14 -11.38
CA VAL A 462 -2.23 -28.82 -12.46
C VAL A 462 -3.60 -29.32 -11.98
N SER A 463 -3.67 -29.90 -10.79
CA SER A 463 -4.95 -30.35 -10.20
C SER A 463 -5.95 -29.20 -10.04
N LEU A 464 -5.48 -28.05 -9.54
CA LEU A 464 -6.31 -26.84 -9.44
C LEU A 464 -6.69 -26.27 -10.81
N MET A 465 -5.80 -26.36 -11.80
CA MET A 465 -6.14 -25.94 -13.16
C MET A 465 -7.25 -26.79 -13.76
N VAL A 466 -7.09 -28.11 -13.71
CA VAL A 466 -8.06 -29.09 -14.21
C VAL A 466 -9.40 -28.96 -13.48
N GLY A 467 -9.39 -28.85 -12.15
CA GLY A 467 -10.60 -28.85 -11.34
C GLY A 467 -11.32 -27.49 -11.24
N CYS A 468 -10.58 -26.38 -11.33
CA CYS A 468 -11.14 -25.06 -11.05
C CYS A 468 -11.04 -24.06 -12.21
N THR A 469 -10.11 -24.23 -13.15
CA THR A 469 -9.89 -23.28 -14.27
C THR A 469 -9.71 -24.01 -15.61
N PRO A 470 -10.67 -24.86 -16.03
CA PRO A 470 -10.51 -25.70 -17.22
C PRO A 470 -10.26 -24.91 -18.51
N THR A 471 -10.79 -23.68 -18.61
CA THR A 471 -10.53 -22.80 -19.76
C THR A 471 -9.05 -22.42 -19.90
N TRP A 472 -8.30 -22.39 -18.80
CA TRP A 472 -6.87 -22.10 -18.83
C TRP A 472 -6.09 -23.24 -19.49
N VAL A 473 -6.48 -24.49 -19.21
CA VAL A 473 -5.86 -25.68 -19.79
C VAL A 473 -6.04 -25.69 -21.30
N LEU A 474 -7.23 -25.36 -21.80
CA LEU A 474 -7.54 -25.27 -23.24
C LEU A 474 -6.69 -24.25 -24.00
N GLU A 475 -6.16 -23.24 -23.31
CA GLU A 475 -5.37 -22.16 -23.91
C GLU A 475 -3.86 -22.46 -23.93
N VAL A 476 -3.43 -23.57 -23.30
CA VAL A 476 -2.03 -24.00 -23.27
C VAL A 476 -1.71 -24.81 -24.52
N ASP A 477 -0.47 -24.69 -25.00
CA ASP A 477 0.01 -25.46 -26.14
C ASP A 477 -0.10 -26.98 -25.92
N VAL A 478 -0.58 -27.69 -26.93
CA VAL A 478 -0.85 -29.13 -26.86
C VAL A 478 0.40 -29.94 -26.55
N GLU A 479 1.57 -29.56 -27.08
CA GLU A 479 2.83 -30.26 -26.83
C GLU A 479 3.34 -30.02 -25.41
N VAL A 480 3.01 -28.89 -24.80
CA VAL A 480 3.26 -28.64 -23.37
C VAL A 480 2.39 -29.55 -22.52
N LEU A 481 1.10 -29.68 -22.84
CA LEU A 481 0.16 -30.55 -22.10
C LEU A 481 0.57 -32.02 -22.17
N LYS A 482 1.00 -32.51 -23.34
CA LYS A 482 1.50 -33.89 -23.51
C LYS A 482 2.73 -34.17 -22.65
N ARG A 483 3.71 -33.26 -22.63
CA ARG A 483 4.93 -33.41 -21.82
C ARG A 483 4.63 -33.39 -20.32
N LEU A 484 3.77 -32.47 -19.88
CA LEU A 484 3.31 -32.43 -18.49
C LEU A 484 2.61 -33.73 -18.09
N SER A 485 1.70 -34.21 -18.93
CA SER A 485 0.99 -35.48 -18.70
C SER A 485 1.94 -36.67 -18.58
N LYS A 486 2.95 -36.75 -19.46
CA LYS A 486 4.00 -37.76 -19.37
C LYS A 486 4.77 -37.70 -18.05
N GLY A 487 5.21 -36.51 -17.63
CA GLY A 487 5.91 -36.34 -16.35
C GLY A 487 5.05 -36.69 -15.13
N LEU A 488 3.75 -36.36 -15.16
CA LEU A 488 2.80 -36.76 -14.10
C LEU A 488 2.64 -38.28 -14.02
N ARG A 489 2.60 -38.97 -15.18
CA ARG A 489 2.56 -40.43 -15.22
C ARG A 489 3.82 -41.07 -14.63
N GLU A 490 5.00 -40.52 -14.94
CA GLU A 490 6.26 -40.97 -14.34
C GLU A 490 6.26 -40.82 -12.80
N TRP A 491 5.39 -39.96 -12.25
CA TRP A 491 5.18 -39.80 -10.82
C TRP A 491 4.03 -40.62 -10.25
N ASN A 492 3.42 -41.52 -11.03
CA ASN A 492 2.26 -42.31 -10.64
C ASN A 492 1.00 -41.46 -10.35
N GLU A 493 0.83 -40.35 -11.07
CA GLU A 493 -0.34 -39.46 -11.01
C GLU A 493 -1.18 -39.59 -12.30
N GLU A 494 -1.51 -40.83 -12.66
CA GLU A 494 -2.16 -41.17 -13.93
C GLU A 494 -3.55 -40.55 -14.09
N GLU A 495 -4.34 -40.51 -13.02
CA GLU A 495 -5.67 -39.88 -13.03
C GLU A 495 -5.58 -38.39 -13.39
N LEU A 496 -4.59 -37.69 -12.82
CA LEU A 496 -4.37 -36.27 -13.09
C LEU A 496 -3.80 -36.06 -14.50
N ALA A 497 -2.88 -36.92 -14.93
CA ALA A 497 -2.33 -36.94 -16.29
C ALA A 497 -3.43 -37.12 -17.34
N PHE A 498 -4.37 -38.03 -17.08
CA PHE A 498 -5.54 -38.27 -17.92
C PHE A 498 -6.50 -37.09 -17.91
N ALA A 499 -6.84 -36.57 -16.74
CA ALA A 499 -7.74 -35.42 -16.62
C ALA A 499 -7.18 -34.17 -17.32
N LEU A 500 -5.87 -33.93 -17.25
CA LEU A 500 -5.19 -32.86 -17.96
C LEU A 500 -5.39 -32.96 -19.48
N LEU A 501 -5.14 -34.14 -20.06
CA LEU A 501 -5.32 -34.36 -21.50
C LEU A 501 -6.79 -34.36 -21.91
N GLY A 502 -7.70 -34.83 -21.06
CA GLY A 502 -9.13 -34.80 -21.31
C GLY A 502 -9.67 -33.37 -21.45
N ILE A 503 -9.16 -32.44 -20.63
CA ILE A 503 -9.56 -31.02 -20.70
C ILE A 503 -8.83 -30.26 -21.81
N GLY A 504 -7.63 -30.70 -22.23
CA GLY A 504 -6.84 -30.07 -23.30
C GLY A 504 -7.49 -30.00 -24.69
N GLY A 505 -8.69 -30.56 -24.85
CA GLY A 505 -9.50 -30.47 -26.07
C GLY A 505 -9.11 -31.47 -27.15
N LEU A 506 -9.54 -31.21 -28.39
CA LEU A 506 -9.38 -32.17 -29.50
C LEU A 506 -7.90 -32.52 -29.79
N GLY A 507 -6.98 -31.57 -29.58
CA GLY A 507 -5.55 -31.76 -29.86
C GLY A 507 -4.85 -32.78 -28.94
N THR A 508 -5.39 -33.01 -27.74
CA THR A 508 -4.83 -33.93 -26.75
C THR A 508 -5.55 -35.29 -26.69
N MET A 509 -6.68 -35.46 -27.39
CA MET A 509 -7.48 -36.69 -27.36
C MET A 509 -6.70 -37.94 -27.79
N GLY A 510 -5.82 -37.83 -28.79
CA GLY A 510 -4.98 -38.95 -29.22
C GLY A 510 -4.07 -39.44 -28.10
N ALA A 511 -3.39 -38.52 -27.42
CA ALA A 511 -2.53 -38.83 -26.27
C ALA A 511 -3.35 -39.36 -25.07
N ALA A 512 -4.58 -38.86 -24.85
CA ALA A 512 -5.47 -39.39 -23.83
C ALA A 512 -5.89 -40.85 -24.11
N ALA A 513 -6.15 -41.18 -25.38
CA ALA A 513 -6.48 -42.54 -25.79
C ALA A 513 -5.30 -43.50 -25.65
N GLU A 514 -4.09 -43.07 -26.00
CA GLU A 514 -2.85 -43.83 -25.79
C GLU A 514 -2.65 -44.16 -24.30
N LEU A 515 -2.87 -43.20 -23.40
CA LEU A 515 -2.79 -43.43 -21.95
C LEU A 515 -3.78 -44.49 -21.45
N ILE A 516 -5.01 -44.53 -21.98
CA ILE A 516 -6.00 -45.56 -21.61
C ILE A 516 -5.52 -46.94 -22.07
N ILE A 517 -4.97 -47.03 -23.28
CA ILE A 517 -4.52 -48.31 -23.84
C ILE A 517 -3.35 -48.86 -23.02
N GLU A 518 -2.39 -48.00 -22.67
CA GLU A 518 -1.21 -48.40 -21.91
C GLU A 518 -1.45 -48.64 -20.41
N SER A 519 -2.57 -48.17 -19.85
CA SER A 519 -2.97 -48.49 -18.47
C SER A 519 -3.79 -49.78 -18.36
N GLN A 520 -4.28 -50.30 -19.50
CA GLN A 520 -5.03 -51.57 -19.60
C GLN A 520 -4.14 -52.76 -20.00
N SER A 521 -2.92 -52.51 -20.46
CA SER A 521 -1.87 -53.50 -20.75
C SER A 521 -0.99 -53.76 -19.55
#